data_AF-A0A3B9PZF8-F1
#
_entry.id   AF-A0A3B9PZF8-F1
#
_cell.length_a   1.000
_cell.length_b   1.000
_cell.length_c   1.000
_cell.angle_alpha   90.00
_cell.angle_beta   90.00
_cell.angle_gamma   90.00
#
_symmetry.space_group_name_H-M   'P 1'
#
loop_
_entity.id
_entity.type
_entity.pdbx_description
1 polymer ?
#
loop_
_entity_poly.entity_id
_entity_poly.type
_entity_poly.pdbx_seq_one_letter_code
_entity_poly.pdbx_strand_id
1 'polypeptide(L)'
;VNFTAEMEQDLDDVANGKQDWVTVLKDFYSAFEPRLEHAKEDMPEVNAEPEKVGRDCPKCGHELIIRWGRFGKFISCSNFPECRYTEPYLEKIGVVCPKDGGEIVMRKTRKGRVFYGCENYPECDFTSWKRPVSMACPACKGLLTIKNNRELICADCGNTFSTAILENREELA
;
A
#
# COMPACT_ATOMS: atom_id res chain seq x y z
N VAL A 1 3.06 7.97 -25.62
CA VAL A 1 2.74 6.56 -25.97
C VAL A 1 3.35 6.13 -27.31
N ASN A 2 3.89 7.06 -28.11
CA ASN A 2 4.40 6.77 -29.47
C ASN A 2 5.68 5.93 -29.50
N PHE A 3 6.57 6.07 -28.50
CA PHE A 3 7.83 5.33 -28.44
C PHE A 3 7.64 3.81 -28.49
N THR A 4 6.67 3.28 -27.72
CA THR A 4 6.40 1.84 -27.69
C THR A 4 5.83 1.37 -29.03
N ALA A 5 5.03 2.19 -29.72
CA ALA A 5 4.45 1.82 -31.01
C ALA A 5 5.49 1.80 -32.15
N GLU A 6 6.43 2.75 -32.14
CA GLU A 6 7.54 2.80 -33.10
C GLU A 6 8.49 1.60 -32.92
N MET A 7 8.83 1.26 -31.67
CA MET A 7 9.67 0.08 -31.39
C MET A 7 9.06 -1.23 -31.89
N GLU A 8 7.75 -1.46 -31.68
CA GLU A 8 7.10 -2.67 -32.18
C GLU A 8 7.12 -2.74 -33.71
N GLN A 9 6.97 -1.60 -34.40
CA GLN A 9 7.05 -1.53 -35.86
C GLN A 9 8.46 -1.86 -36.38
N ASP A 10 9.51 -1.37 -35.71
CA ASP A 10 10.90 -1.68 -36.06
C ASP A 10 11.21 -3.17 -35.85
N LEU A 11 10.68 -3.78 -34.79
CA LEU A 11 10.80 -5.23 -34.52
C LEU A 11 10.09 -6.06 -35.58
N ASP A 12 8.90 -5.65 -36.01
CA ASP A 12 8.17 -6.29 -37.12
C ASP A 12 8.94 -6.19 -38.44
N ASP A 13 9.57 -5.04 -38.71
CA ASP A 13 10.34 -4.85 -39.94
C ASP A 13 11.64 -5.67 -39.94
N VAL A 14 12.28 -5.85 -38.78
CA VAL A 14 13.38 -6.82 -38.62
C VAL A 14 12.90 -8.26 -38.86
N ALA A 15 11.76 -8.65 -38.29
CA ALA A 15 11.21 -9.99 -38.47
C ALA A 15 10.86 -10.30 -39.94
N ASN A 16 10.40 -9.28 -40.68
CA ASN A 16 10.12 -9.36 -42.11
C ASN A 16 11.37 -9.19 -43.00
N GLY A 17 12.56 -9.02 -42.41
CA GLY A 17 13.83 -8.85 -43.13
C GLY A 17 13.99 -7.52 -43.85
N LYS A 18 13.17 -6.51 -43.52
CA LYS A 18 13.22 -5.17 -44.11
C LYS A 18 14.28 -4.28 -43.46
N GLN A 19 14.68 -4.59 -42.23
CA GLN A 19 15.73 -3.87 -41.50
C GLN A 19 16.72 -4.85 -40.85
N ASP A 20 17.95 -4.36 -40.65
CA ASP A 20 18.99 -5.09 -39.93
C ASP A 20 18.86 -4.85 -38.42
N TRP A 21 18.82 -5.95 -37.65
CA TRP A 21 18.59 -5.93 -36.21
C TRP A 21 19.71 -5.22 -35.43
N VAL A 22 20.96 -5.27 -35.91
CA VAL A 22 22.09 -4.61 -35.27
C VAL A 22 21.92 -3.10 -35.34
N THR A 23 21.42 -2.60 -36.46
CA THR A 23 21.13 -1.18 -36.68
C THR A 23 20.04 -0.69 -35.71
N VAL A 24 18.92 -1.42 -35.60
CA VAL A 24 17.82 -1.07 -34.68
C VAL A 24 18.29 -1.02 -33.22
N LEU A 25 19.06 -2.01 -32.77
CA LEU A 25 19.59 -2.03 -31.40
C LEU A 25 20.55 -0.88 -31.14
N LYS A 26 21.42 -0.55 -32.10
CA LYS A 26 22.38 0.54 -31.98
C LYS A 26 21.67 1.89 -31.86
N ASP A 27 20.63 2.12 -32.66
CA ASP A 27 19.86 3.36 -32.63
C ASP A 27 19.09 3.50 -31.31
N PHE A 28 18.47 2.42 -30.83
CA PHE A 28 17.83 2.40 -29.51
C PHE A 28 18.83 2.72 -28.40
N TYR A 29 19.96 2.01 -28.36
CA TYR A 29 20.91 2.15 -27.26
C TYR A 29 21.59 3.52 -27.25
N SER A 30 21.88 4.09 -28.42
CA SER A 30 22.46 5.43 -28.56
C SER A 30 21.56 6.52 -27.98
N ALA A 31 20.24 6.35 -28.07
CA ALA A 31 19.27 7.27 -27.46
C ALA A 31 18.97 6.95 -25.98
N PHE A 32 19.12 5.69 -25.57
CA PHE A 32 18.82 5.23 -24.22
C PHE A 32 19.98 5.46 -23.23
N GLU A 33 21.22 5.21 -23.63
CA GLU A 33 22.41 5.32 -22.78
C GLU A 33 22.55 6.69 -22.09
N PRO A 34 22.40 7.84 -22.79
CA PRO A 34 22.47 9.14 -22.12
C PRO A 34 21.38 9.34 -21.06
N ARG A 35 20.18 8.79 -21.29
CA ARG A 35 19.07 8.86 -20.34
C ARG A 35 19.32 7.97 -19.13
N LEU A 36 19.96 6.82 -19.32
CA LEU A 36 20.34 5.92 -18.25
C LEU A 36 21.42 6.55 -17.36
N GLU A 37 22.45 7.16 -17.95
CA GLU A 37 23.50 7.84 -17.19
C GLU A 37 22.95 9.04 -16.42
N HIS A 38 22.13 9.88 -17.08
CA HIS A 38 21.44 10.98 -16.38
C HIS A 38 20.56 10.48 -15.24
N ALA A 39 19.82 9.38 -15.45
CA ALA A 39 19.02 8.78 -14.38
C ALA A 39 19.87 8.20 -13.25
N LYS A 40 21.11 7.78 -13.49
CA LYS A 40 22.02 7.35 -12.40
C LYS A 40 22.54 8.54 -11.61
N GLU A 41 22.85 9.65 -12.27
CA GLU A 41 23.39 10.87 -11.64
C GLU A 41 22.33 11.64 -10.84
N ASP A 42 21.12 11.78 -11.41
CA ASP A 42 20.04 12.58 -10.85
C ASP A 42 19.17 11.82 -9.84
N MET A 43 19.29 10.49 -9.77
CA MET A 43 18.50 9.72 -8.83
C MET A 43 19.07 9.92 -7.43
N PRO A 44 18.35 10.64 -6.54
CA PRO A 44 18.86 10.89 -5.19
C PRO A 44 19.11 9.54 -4.53
N GLU A 45 20.28 9.36 -3.92
CA GLU A 45 20.48 8.29 -2.96
C GLU A 45 19.55 8.56 -1.77
N VAL A 46 18.33 8.04 -1.86
CA VAL A 46 17.41 8.04 -0.74
C VAL A 46 17.92 6.99 0.23
N ASN A 47 18.98 7.31 0.97
CA ASN A 47 19.30 6.68 2.25
C ASN A 47 18.24 7.13 3.25
N ALA A 48 16.98 6.77 2.99
CA ALA A 48 15.97 6.74 4.02
C ALA A 48 16.41 5.63 4.96
N GLU A 49 17.03 6.02 6.08
CA GLU A 49 17.26 5.10 7.18
C GLU A 49 15.95 4.33 7.42
N PRO A 50 16.01 2.98 7.48
CA PRO A 50 14.80 2.19 7.60
C PRO A 50 14.02 2.61 8.86
N GLU A 51 12.74 2.92 8.68
CA GLU A 51 11.85 3.31 9.77
C GLU A 51 11.81 2.19 10.81
N LYS A 52 12.23 2.48 12.05
CA LYS A 52 12.29 1.51 13.15
C LYS A 52 10.89 1.26 13.69
N VAL A 53 10.56 -0.01 13.97
CA VAL A 53 9.27 -0.40 14.55
C VAL A 53 9.21 -0.12 16.06
N GLY A 54 10.36 0.03 16.72
CA GLY A 54 10.45 0.23 18.16
C GLY A 54 10.34 -1.06 18.99
N ARG A 55 10.51 -2.23 18.37
CA ARG A 55 10.60 -3.53 19.05
C ARG A 55 11.68 -4.42 18.44
N ASP A 56 12.17 -5.36 19.25
CA ASP A 56 13.23 -6.28 18.85
C ASP A 56 12.69 -7.54 18.15
N CYS A 57 13.54 -8.13 17.32
CA CYS A 57 13.26 -9.35 16.60
C CYS A 57 13.15 -10.53 17.58
N PRO A 58 12.03 -11.30 17.57
CA PRO A 58 11.85 -12.41 18.50
C PRO A 58 12.80 -13.59 18.25
N LYS A 59 13.54 -13.60 17.13
CA LYS A 59 14.48 -14.67 16.78
C LYS A 59 15.93 -14.39 17.14
N CYS A 60 16.36 -13.13 17.14
CA CYS A 60 17.78 -12.78 17.33
C CYS A 60 18.03 -11.54 18.18
N GLY A 61 16.99 -10.84 18.64
CA GLY A 61 17.12 -9.66 19.50
C GLY A 61 17.55 -8.37 18.81
N HIS A 62 17.83 -8.39 17.51
CA HIS A 62 18.11 -7.17 16.74
C HIS A 62 16.84 -6.37 16.43
N GLU A 63 16.99 -5.06 16.20
CA GLU A 63 15.87 -4.17 15.91
C GLU A 63 15.05 -4.62 14.67
N LEU A 64 13.74 -4.43 14.73
CA LEU A 64 12.86 -4.58 13.57
C LEU A 64 12.71 -3.24 12.83
N ILE A 65 12.75 -3.32 11.50
CA ILE A 65 12.65 -2.18 10.59
C ILE A 65 11.57 -2.40 9.53
N ILE A 66 10.98 -1.30 9.05
CA ILE A 66 9.99 -1.31 7.97
C ILE A 66 10.74 -1.23 6.63
N ARG A 67 10.45 -2.17 5.73
CA ARG A 67 10.96 -2.21 4.35
C ARG A 67 9.83 -2.22 3.35
N TRP A 68 10.13 -1.83 2.11
CA TRP A 68 9.20 -1.87 0.99
C TRP A 68 9.50 -3.06 0.09
N GLY A 69 8.48 -3.86 -0.21
CA GLY A 69 8.56 -4.96 -1.16
C GLY A 69 7.46 -4.88 -2.21
N ARG A 70 7.36 -5.91 -3.07
CA ARG A 70 6.33 -6.00 -4.13
C ARG A 70 4.90 -5.82 -3.62
N PHE A 71 4.63 -6.23 -2.38
CA PHE A 71 3.29 -6.19 -1.76
C PHE A 71 3.07 -4.98 -0.85
N GLY A 72 4.01 -4.03 -0.80
CA GLY A 72 3.97 -2.85 0.06
C GLY A 72 4.93 -2.95 1.24
N LYS A 73 4.64 -2.17 2.29
CA LYS A 73 5.41 -2.17 3.54
C LYS A 73 5.33 -3.52 4.25
N PHE A 74 6.44 -3.98 4.81
CA PHE A 74 6.52 -5.14 5.69
C PHE A 74 7.59 -4.91 6.75
N ILE A 75 7.51 -5.63 7.86
CA ILE A 75 8.50 -5.55 8.92
C ILE A 75 9.52 -6.67 8.72
N SER A 76 10.80 -6.35 8.87
CA SER A 76 11.91 -7.28 8.75
C SER A 76 12.98 -7.04 9.80
N CYS A 77 13.73 -8.09 10.12
CA CYS A 77 14.91 -7.96 10.98
C CYS A 77 15.96 -7.07 10.31
N SER A 78 16.54 -6.13 11.08
CA SER A 78 17.66 -5.30 10.62
C SER A 78 18.89 -6.14 10.25
N ASN A 79 19.15 -7.22 10.98
CA ASN A 79 20.25 -8.17 10.75
C ASN A 79 20.00 -9.18 9.60
N PHE A 80 19.38 -8.74 8.50
CA PHE A 80 19.27 -9.54 7.28
C PHE A 80 20.55 -9.37 6.45
N PRO A 81 21.13 -10.43 5.83
CA PRO A 81 20.56 -11.74 5.52
C PRO A 81 20.67 -12.84 6.58
N GLU A 82 21.37 -12.61 7.68
CA GLU A 82 21.66 -13.57 8.75
C GLU A 82 20.38 -14.00 9.48
N CYS A 83 19.48 -13.05 9.72
CA CYS A 83 18.14 -13.28 10.25
C CYS A 83 17.07 -12.95 9.20
N ARG A 84 16.34 -13.97 8.75
CA ARG A 84 15.26 -13.85 7.77
C ARG A 84 13.86 -13.68 8.39
N TYR A 85 13.79 -13.15 9.61
CA TYR A 85 12.49 -12.85 10.23
C TYR A 85 11.79 -11.74 9.47
N THR A 86 10.53 -11.99 9.11
CA THR A 86 9.64 -11.02 8.46
C THR A 86 8.21 -11.21 8.95
N GLU A 87 7.45 -10.14 9.00
CA GLU A 87 6.04 -10.16 9.37
C GLU A 87 5.28 -9.05 8.62
N PRO A 88 3.96 -9.17 8.44
CA PRO A 88 3.18 -8.16 7.75
C PRO A 88 3.13 -6.86 8.55
N TYR A 89 3.25 -5.72 7.85
CA TYR A 89 2.94 -4.42 8.43
C TYR A 89 1.41 -4.24 8.43
N LEU A 90 0.81 -4.09 9.62
CA LEU A 90 -0.61 -3.86 9.77
C LEU A 90 -0.87 -2.35 9.86
N GLU A 91 -1.49 -1.78 8.84
CA GLU A 91 -1.83 -0.35 8.82
C GLU A 91 -3.08 -0.11 9.66
N LYS A 92 -2.88 0.41 10.88
CA LYS A 92 -3.93 0.77 11.83
C LYS A 92 -4.66 2.03 11.34
N ILE A 93 -6.00 1.99 11.28
CA ILE A 93 -6.82 3.12 10.80
C ILE A 93 -7.32 4.04 11.92
N GLY A 94 -6.97 3.76 13.19
CA GLY A 94 -7.43 4.54 14.35
C GLY A 94 -8.90 4.32 14.72
N VAL A 95 -9.48 3.18 14.32
CA VAL A 95 -10.88 2.82 14.62
C VAL A 95 -10.90 1.60 15.51
N VAL A 96 -11.64 1.68 16.61
CA VAL A 96 -11.83 0.58 17.55
C VAL A 96 -12.82 -0.45 17.00
N CYS A 97 -12.54 -1.72 17.25
CA CYS A 97 -13.38 -2.82 16.85
C CYS A 97 -14.64 -2.87 17.72
N PRO A 98 -15.83 -2.98 17.11
CA PRO A 98 -17.08 -3.03 17.87
C PRO A 98 -17.29 -4.34 18.65
N LYS A 99 -16.51 -5.40 18.38
CA LYS A 99 -16.67 -6.71 19.05
C LYS A 99 -15.82 -6.87 20.30
N ASP A 100 -14.53 -6.57 20.20
CA ASP A 100 -13.53 -6.82 21.25
C ASP A 100 -12.82 -5.54 21.72
N GLY A 101 -13.12 -4.38 21.14
CA GLY A 101 -12.43 -3.12 21.43
C GLY A 101 -11.00 -3.05 20.91
N GLY A 102 -10.53 -4.05 20.14
CA GLY A 102 -9.21 -4.06 19.51
C GLY A 102 -9.08 -3.00 18.41
N GLU A 103 -7.90 -2.85 17.82
CA GLU A 103 -7.73 -1.92 16.70
C GLU A 103 -8.10 -2.54 15.36
N ILE A 104 -8.71 -1.75 14.48
CA ILE A 104 -8.98 -2.17 13.11
C ILE A 104 -7.78 -1.84 12.22
N VAL A 105 -7.37 -2.82 11.44
CA VAL A 105 -6.24 -2.76 10.51
C VAL A 105 -6.70 -2.94 9.06
N MET A 106 -6.04 -2.27 8.14
CA MET A 106 -6.24 -2.46 6.70
C MET A 106 -5.49 -3.71 6.23
N ARG A 107 -6.19 -4.57 5.49
CA ARG A 107 -5.66 -5.80 4.90
C ARG A 107 -6.00 -5.86 3.41
N LYS A 108 -5.22 -6.64 2.65
CA LYS A 108 -5.46 -6.90 1.22
C LYS A 108 -5.68 -8.39 0.99
N THR A 109 -6.67 -8.73 0.17
CA THR A 109 -6.87 -10.09 -0.31
C THR A 109 -5.78 -10.48 -1.32
N ARG A 110 -5.66 -11.77 -1.64
CA ARG A 110 -4.76 -12.25 -2.72
C ARG A 110 -5.03 -11.59 -4.08
N LYS A 111 -6.28 -11.18 -4.33
CA LYS A 111 -6.70 -10.46 -5.55
C LYS A 111 -6.49 -8.94 -5.45
N GLY A 112 -5.88 -8.44 -4.39
CA GLY A 112 -5.61 -7.01 -4.18
C GLY A 112 -6.76 -6.18 -3.61
N ARG A 113 -7.96 -6.75 -3.45
CA ARG A 113 -9.10 -6.04 -2.84
C ARG A 113 -8.81 -5.74 -1.37
N VAL A 114 -8.96 -4.48 -0.97
CA VAL A 114 -8.79 -4.01 0.41
C VAL A 114 -9.99 -4.38 1.27
N PHE A 115 -9.74 -4.75 2.51
CA PHE A 115 -10.75 -4.92 3.57
C PHE A 115 -10.16 -4.49 4.91
N TYR A 116 -11.04 -4.28 5.88
CA TYR A 116 -10.70 -3.83 7.23
C TYR A 116 -11.06 -4.94 8.20
N GLY A 117 -10.13 -5.35 9.05
CA GLY A 117 -10.35 -6.42 10.02
C GLY A 117 -9.75 -6.10 11.38
N CYS A 118 -10.16 -6.83 12.41
CA CYS A 118 -9.54 -6.67 13.74
C CYS A 118 -8.06 -7.14 13.72
N GLU A 119 -7.21 -6.43 14.46
CA GLU A 119 -5.82 -6.82 14.71
C GLU A 119 -5.73 -8.17 15.43
N ASN A 120 -6.67 -8.45 16.35
CA ASN A 120 -6.70 -9.65 17.21
C ASN A 120 -7.19 -10.93 16.50
N TYR A 121 -7.27 -10.95 15.17
CA TYR A 121 -7.59 -12.19 14.45
C TYR A 121 -6.51 -13.26 14.73
N PRO A 122 -6.86 -14.51 15.08
CA PRO A 122 -8.15 -15.19 14.88
C PRO A 122 -9.17 -15.07 16.03
N GLU A 123 -8.80 -14.48 17.16
CA GLU A 123 -9.69 -14.35 18.34
C GLU A 123 -10.91 -13.46 18.05
N CYS A 124 -10.74 -12.46 17.17
CA CYS A 124 -11.83 -11.63 16.67
C CYS A 124 -11.97 -11.75 15.14
N ASP A 125 -13.14 -12.19 14.68
CA ASP A 125 -13.49 -12.43 13.28
C ASP A 125 -14.12 -11.20 12.59
N PHE A 126 -14.10 -10.03 13.24
CA PHE A 126 -14.69 -8.82 12.68
C PHE A 126 -14.00 -8.43 11.38
N THR A 127 -14.78 -8.26 10.32
CA THR A 127 -14.33 -7.80 9.00
C THR A 127 -15.34 -6.86 8.36
N SER A 128 -14.85 -5.90 7.57
CA SER A 128 -15.64 -4.96 6.79
C SER A 128 -14.99 -4.66 5.45
N TRP A 129 -15.80 -4.60 4.39
CA TRP A 129 -15.33 -4.20 3.05
C TRP A 129 -15.25 -2.68 2.87
N LYS A 130 -16.02 -1.93 3.65
CA LYS A 130 -16.02 -0.46 3.65
C LYS A 130 -15.19 0.03 4.83
N ARG A 131 -14.50 1.16 4.64
CA ARG A 131 -13.68 1.76 5.71
C ARG A 131 -14.58 2.19 6.86
N PRO A 132 -14.44 1.62 8.07
CA PRO A 132 -15.18 2.11 9.22
C PRO A 132 -14.59 3.43 9.71
N VAL A 133 -15.36 4.18 10.49
CA VAL A 133 -14.93 5.44 11.12
C VAL A 133 -15.07 5.32 12.63
N SER A 134 -14.29 6.10 13.38
CA SER A 134 -14.25 6.09 14.85
C SER A 134 -15.54 6.61 15.50
N MET A 135 -16.37 7.33 14.74
CA MET A 135 -17.65 7.84 15.22
C MET A 135 -18.75 6.78 15.20
N ALA A 136 -19.47 6.64 16.30
CA ALA A 136 -20.69 5.84 16.37
C ALA A 136 -21.85 6.56 15.67
N CYS A 137 -22.77 5.80 15.09
CA CYS A 137 -23.94 6.36 14.40
C CYS A 137 -24.78 7.25 15.34
N PRO A 138 -25.10 8.51 14.97
CA PRO A 138 -25.95 9.38 15.79
C PRO A 138 -27.35 8.82 16.07
N ALA A 139 -27.87 7.97 15.17
CA ALA A 139 -29.23 7.44 15.27
C ALA A 139 -29.32 6.16 16.12
N CYS A 140 -28.36 5.24 15.98
CA CYS A 140 -28.43 3.91 16.60
C CYS A 140 -27.16 3.49 17.36
N LYS A 141 -26.13 4.34 17.41
CA LYS A 141 -24.78 4.05 17.95
C LYS A 141 -24.04 2.89 17.27
N GLY A 142 -24.53 2.44 16.13
CA GLY A 142 -23.93 1.41 15.29
C GLY A 142 -22.67 1.86 14.56
N LEU A 143 -22.04 0.93 13.83
CA LEU A 143 -20.81 1.20 13.09
C LEU A 143 -21.09 2.04 11.84
N LEU A 144 -20.39 3.17 11.71
CA LEU A 144 -20.41 4.00 10.50
C LEU A 144 -19.29 3.59 9.55
N THR A 145 -19.57 3.61 8.25
CA THR A 145 -18.62 3.29 7.19
C THR A 145 -18.66 4.32 6.06
N ILE A 146 -17.56 4.50 5.34
CA ILE A 146 -17.49 5.42 4.20
C ILE A 146 -18.22 4.80 3.00
N LYS A 147 -19.24 5.49 2.47
CA LYS A 147 -19.97 5.11 1.26
C LYS A 147 -19.35 5.74 0.02
N ASN A 148 -19.05 7.04 0.08
CA ASN A 148 -18.32 7.82 -0.92
C ASN A 148 -17.54 8.94 -0.19
N ASN A 149 -16.83 9.80 -0.92
CA ASN A 149 -16.01 10.86 -0.31
C ASN A 149 -16.81 11.91 0.48
N ARG A 150 -18.15 11.93 0.39
CA ARG A 150 -19.03 12.93 1.02
C ARG A 150 -20.09 12.33 1.96
N GLU A 151 -20.28 11.01 1.92
CA GLU A 151 -21.35 10.30 2.62
C GLU A 151 -20.81 9.12 3.42
N LEU A 152 -21.31 9.01 4.65
CA LEU A 152 -21.16 7.89 5.55
C LEU A 152 -22.46 7.09 5.57
N ILE A 153 -22.38 5.77 5.73
CA ILE A 153 -23.52 4.88 5.88
C ILE A 153 -23.34 4.01 7.13
N CYS A 154 -24.39 3.93 7.94
CA CYS A 154 -24.42 3.01 9.07
C CYS A 154 -24.66 1.58 8.58
N ALA A 155 -23.83 0.64 9.05
CA ALA A 155 -23.99 -0.77 8.74
C ALA A 155 -25.24 -1.37 9.40
N ASP A 156 -25.67 -0.84 10.56
CA ASP A 156 -26.75 -1.42 11.37
C ASP A 156 -28.13 -0.87 11.01
N CYS A 157 -28.28 0.45 10.82
CA CYS A 157 -29.59 1.06 10.50
C CYS A 157 -29.74 1.55 9.06
N GLY A 158 -28.68 1.54 8.24
CA GLY A 158 -28.73 1.98 6.85
C GLY A 158 -28.83 3.50 6.63
N ASN A 159 -28.95 4.30 7.69
CA ASN A 159 -28.99 5.76 7.57
C ASN A 159 -27.70 6.32 6.97
N THR A 160 -27.85 7.34 6.13
CA THR A 160 -26.74 8.04 5.48
C THR A 160 -26.52 9.39 6.14
N PHE A 161 -25.26 9.75 6.35
CA PHE A 161 -24.83 11.00 7.00
C PHE A 161 -23.76 11.69 6.14
N SER A 162 -23.60 13.01 6.29
CA SER A 162 -22.52 13.75 5.64
C SER A 162 -21.17 13.50 6.34
N THR A 163 -20.07 13.46 5.57
CA THR A 163 -18.71 13.37 6.13
C THR A 163 -18.30 14.58 6.95
N ALA A 164 -18.95 15.73 6.78
CA ALA A 164 -18.71 16.96 7.55
C ALA A 164 -18.91 16.77 9.08
N ILE A 165 -19.63 15.74 9.50
CA ILE A 165 -19.82 15.41 10.92
C ILE A 165 -18.49 14.95 11.57
N LEU A 166 -17.52 14.47 10.78
CA LEU A 166 -16.20 14.07 11.27
C LEU A 166 -15.28 15.28 11.50
N GLU A 167 -15.35 16.31 10.65
CA GLU A 167 -14.51 17.52 10.72
C GLU A 167 -14.81 18.35 11.97
N ASN A 168 -16.08 18.45 12.37
CA ASN A 168 -16.52 19.20 13.55
C ASN A 168 -16.04 18.63 14.90
N ARG A 169 -15.34 17.48 14.94
CA ARG A 169 -14.78 16.89 16.18
C ARG A 169 -13.29 17.12 16.36
N GLU A 170 -12.54 17.48 15.32
CA GLU A 170 -11.10 17.79 15.45
C GLU A 170 -10.86 19.15 16.13
N GLU A 171 -11.84 20.07 16.12
CA GLU A 171 -11.75 21.39 16.76
C GLU A 171 -12.08 21.40 18.27
N LEU A 172 -12.45 20.27 18.86
CA LEU A 172 -12.87 20.16 20.27
C LEU A 172 -12.06 19.13 21.09
N ALA A 173 -10.93 18.66 20.57
CA ALA A 173 -10.01 17.74 21.25
C ALA A 173 -8.71 18.44 21.67
#